data_AF-A0A3M2RCZ6-F1
#
_entry.id   AF-A0A3M2RCZ6-F1
#
_cell.length_a   1.000
_cell.length_b   1.000
_cell.length_c   1.000
_cell.angle_alpha   90.00
_cell.angle_beta   90.00
_cell.angle_gamma   90.00
#
_symmetry.space_group_name_H-M   'P 1'
#
loop_
_entity.id
_entity.type
_entity.pdbx_description
1 polymer ?
#
loop_
_entity_poly.entity_id
_entity_poly.type
_entity_poly.pdbx_seq_one_letter_code
_entity_poly.pdbx_strand_id
1 'polypeptide(L)'
;MARSSGYLDTLLSSPTTERYRVGLSLLFLLGIWLLVGSFSHDLPNGMLLMAAAVIGGYMAINIGANDVANNVGPAVGSGALSLGAAVILAAIFEAAGALIAGGDVVSTIKGGIIDPTTLDDPRAFVWLMTAALLAGALWLNLATWMGAPVSTTHSIVGGVLGAGIAAGGWQIADWAVMGKIAASWVISPVLGGMLAALFLFAINKTVLYRQNLVSSARTFVPWLVSIMAWAFTTYLMVKGVKKIVKVDIVDASLIGLAVAAAVFFAMRTLVSRRAATMENSTDGVNTLFTWPLICAAALLSFAHGANDVANAIGPLAAINDAIQAGGGVVTSASIPLWVMLVGALGLAVGLMLFGPRLIKTVGSEITELDKTRAFCIALSAALTVILASQLGLPVSSTHIAIGGVFGVGFLREYLKSNYATQLHKIIEAHDPVDQERLKPFLDDFRNATLEEMESLLKRAKKKKQQVPLSKSERKRLKKIYKEEMVKRSHLTRIAAAWIITVPASALMAAFLFFALRGMMV
;
A
#
# COMPACT_ATOMS: atom_id res chain seq x y z
N MET A 1 -15.23 5.18 22.04
CA MET A 1 -14.36 5.98 22.93
C MET A 1 -13.54 6.91 22.07
N ALA A 2 -13.82 8.23 22.09
CA ALA A 2 -12.99 9.22 21.43
C ALA A 2 -11.74 9.44 22.29
N ARG A 3 -10.58 8.97 21.84
CA ARG A 3 -9.29 9.31 22.48
C ARG A 3 -9.00 10.79 22.21
N SER A 4 -8.53 11.50 23.22
CA SER A 4 -8.02 12.87 23.08
C SER A 4 -6.98 12.88 21.96
N SER A 5 -7.18 13.74 20.96
CA SER A 5 -6.19 13.99 19.92
C SER A 5 -4.93 14.55 20.58
N GLY A 6 -3.79 13.88 20.40
CA GLY A 6 -2.53 14.39 20.92
C GLY A 6 -2.19 15.73 20.26
N TYR A 7 -1.34 16.55 20.91
CA TYR A 7 -0.88 17.84 20.37
C TYR A 7 -0.36 17.71 18.92
N LEU A 8 0.38 16.63 18.64
CA LEU A 8 0.88 16.29 17.30
C LEU A 8 -0.26 16.00 16.31
N ASP A 9 -1.33 15.31 16.72
CA ASP A 9 -2.45 15.00 15.85
C ASP A 9 -3.20 16.28 15.43
N THR A 10 -3.35 17.22 16.36
CA THR A 10 -3.98 18.53 16.11
C THR A 10 -3.12 19.37 15.17
N LEU A 11 -1.82 19.41 15.39
CA LEU A 11 -0.87 20.17 14.57
C LEU A 11 -0.81 19.64 13.13
N LEU A 12 -0.82 18.31 12.96
CA LEU A 12 -0.70 17.63 11.67
C LEU A 12 -2.01 17.63 10.84
N SER A 13 -3.17 17.84 11.48
CA SER A 13 -4.46 17.77 10.79
C SER A 13 -5.17 19.12 10.61
N SER A 14 -4.79 20.15 11.37
CA SER A 14 -5.47 21.46 11.37
C SER A 14 -5.45 22.16 9.99
N PRO A 15 -6.56 22.81 9.58
CA PRO A 15 -6.58 23.72 8.44
C PRO A 15 -5.67 24.94 8.64
N THR A 16 -5.48 25.42 9.87
CA THR A 16 -4.64 26.59 10.15
C THR A 16 -3.15 26.35 9.90
N THR A 17 -2.71 25.08 9.98
CA THR A 17 -1.32 24.69 9.72
C THR A 17 -1.04 24.38 8.25
N GLU A 18 -2.06 24.40 7.39
CA GLU A 18 -1.95 24.06 5.97
C GLU A 18 -1.02 25.00 5.19
N ARG A 19 -1.10 26.31 5.45
CA ARG A 19 -0.21 27.31 4.82
C ARG A 19 1.25 27.05 5.15
N TYR A 20 1.55 26.70 6.40
CA TYR A 20 2.91 26.38 6.84
C TYR A 20 3.44 25.10 6.18
N ARG A 21 2.57 24.10 5.99
CA ARG A 21 2.95 22.85 5.30
C ARG A 21 3.28 23.09 3.83
N VAL A 22 2.47 23.88 3.14
CA VAL A 22 2.79 24.30 1.76
C VAL A 22 4.10 25.08 1.73
N GLY A 23 4.30 26.03 2.66
CA GLY A 23 5.57 26.76 2.79
C GLY A 23 6.79 25.85 2.98
N LEU A 24 6.71 24.86 3.88
CA LEU A 24 7.78 23.88 4.09
C LEU A 24 8.04 23.02 2.85
N SER A 25 7.00 22.63 2.11
CA SER A 25 7.18 21.91 0.85
C SER A 25 7.90 22.75 -0.21
N LEU A 26 7.58 24.05 -0.32
CA LEU A 26 8.28 24.97 -1.21
C LEU A 26 9.73 25.19 -0.81
N LEU A 27 10.03 25.28 0.49
CA LEU A 27 11.40 25.37 1.00
C LEU A 27 12.22 24.12 0.67
N PHE A 28 11.60 22.93 0.77
CA PHE A 28 12.25 21.69 0.36
C PHE A 28 12.55 21.68 -1.15
N LEU A 29 11.59 22.09 -1.98
CA LEU A 29 11.81 22.21 -3.43
C LEU A 29 12.88 23.25 -3.78
N LEU A 30 12.91 24.38 -3.08
CA LEU A 30 13.97 25.38 -3.21
C LEU A 30 15.34 24.80 -2.79
N GLY A 31 15.37 23.99 -1.73
CA GLY A 31 16.57 23.26 -1.31
C GLY A 31 17.09 22.33 -2.41
N ILE A 32 16.22 21.61 -3.11
CA ILE A 32 16.59 20.79 -4.27
C ILE A 32 17.16 21.67 -5.39
N TRP A 33 16.49 22.77 -5.72
CA TRP A 33 16.94 23.71 -6.75
C TRP A 33 18.35 24.23 -6.46
N LEU A 34 18.61 24.69 -5.24
CA LEU A 34 19.92 25.20 -4.82
C LEU A 34 20.99 24.11 -4.81
N LEU A 35 20.67 22.92 -4.29
CA LEU A 35 21.58 21.80 -4.25
C LEU A 35 22.01 21.37 -5.65
N VAL A 36 21.05 21.17 -6.56
CA VAL A 36 21.34 20.75 -7.94
C VAL A 36 22.08 21.85 -8.69
N GLY A 37 21.66 23.11 -8.53
CA GLY A 37 22.34 24.26 -9.14
C GLY A 37 23.81 24.38 -8.73
N SER A 38 24.18 23.96 -7.52
CA SER A 38 25.57 24.04 -7.06
C SER A 38 26.54 23.21 -7.91
N PHE A 39 26.08 22.14 -8.58
CA PHE A 39 26.92 21.25 -9.38
C PHE A 39 26.49 21.10 -10.84
N SER A 40 25.29 21.57 -11.22
CA SER A 40 24.78 21.46 -12.59
C SER A 40 24.97 22.73 -13.43
N HIS A 41 25.49 23.83 -12.87
CA HIS A 41 25.57 25.12 -13.57
C HIS A 41 26.44 25.10 -14.84
N ASP A 42 27.52 24.30 -14.83
CA ASP A 42 28.43 24.15 -15.97
C ASP A 42 27.99 23.08 -16.97
N LEU A 43 26.92 22.32 -16.67
CA LEU A 43 26.45 21.26 -17.55
C LEU A 43 25.61 21.83 -18.70
N PRO A 44 25.77 21.32 -19.94
CA PRO A 44 24.81 21.56 -21.02
C PRO A 44 23.39 21.16 -20.55
N ASN A 45 22.41 22.05 -20.69
CA ASN A 45 21.05 21.86 -20.16
C ASN A 45 20.94 21.71 -18.62
N GLY A 46 21.91 22.22 -17.86
CA GLY A 46 21.89 22.21 -16.39
C GLY A 46 20.63 22.81 -15.78
N MET A 47 20.06 23.86 -16.38
CA MET A 47 18.80 24.46 -15.94
C MET A 47 17.61 23.49 -16.07
N LEU A 48 17.61 22.64 -17.10
CA LEU A 48 16.58 21.62 -17.28
C LEU A 48 16.74 20.52 -16.23
N LEU A 49 17.97 20.11 -15.90
CA LEU A 49 18.22 19.16 -14.80
C LEU A 49 17.70 19.71 -13.46
N MET A 50 17.93 21.00 -13.18
CA MET A 50 17.40 21.66 -11.98
C MET A 50 15.87 21.65 -11.96
N ALA A 51 15.22 22.02 -13.08
CA ALA A 51 13.77 21.98 -13.20
C ALA A 51 13.21 20.55 -13.03
N ALA A 52 13.81 19.57 -13.69
CA ALA A 52 13.45 18.16 -13.56
C ALA A 52 13.60 17.66 -12.12
N ALA A 53 14.67 18.05 -11.42
CA ALA A 53 14.87 17.68 -10.03
C ALA A 53 13.80 18.26 -9.10
N VAL A 54 13.39 19.51 -9.33
CA VAL A 54 12.27 20.12 -8.60
C VAL A 54 10.96 19.40 -8.90
N ILE A 55 10.67 19.08 -10.17
CA ILE A 55 9.47 18.33 -10.55
C ILE A 55 9.50 16.92 -9.93
N GLY A 56 10.65 16.26 -9.91
CA GLY A 56 10.85 14.96 -9.26
C GLY A 56 10.66 15.02 -7.75
N GLY A 57 11.18 16.06 -7.09
CA GLY A 57 10.92 16.34 -5.68
C GLY A 57 9.44 16.56 -5.40
N TYR A 58 8.75 17.30 -6.27
CA TYR A 58 7.31 17.54 -6.16
C TYR A 58 6.50 16.25 -6.37
N MET A 59 6.86 15.43 -7.34
CA MET A 59 6.31 14.10 -7.53
C MET A 59 6.51 13.23 -6.28
N ALA A 60 7.71 13.21 -5.70
CA ALA A 60 8.00 12.46 -4.48
C ALA A 60 7.17 12.92 -3.28
N ILE A 61 6.96 14.24 -3.11
CA ILE A 61 6.05 14.80 -2.10
C ILE A 61 4.62 14.29 -2.33
N ASN A 62 4.13 14.34 -3.58
CA ASN A 62 2.78 13.88 -3.91
C ASN A 62 2.62 12.37 -3.65
N ILE A 63 3.63 11.55 -3.94
CA ILE A 63 3.61 10.11 -3.65
C ILE A 63 3.53 9.88 -2.13
N GLY A 64 4.42 10.50 -1.35
CA GLY A 64 4.44 10.35 0.11
C GLY A 64 3.14 10.83 0.77
N ALA A 65 2.52 11.88 0.22
CA ALA A 65 1.23 12.37 0.67
C ALA A 65 0.08 11.37 0.43
N ASN A 66 0.08 10.70 -0.73
CA ASN A 66 -1.01 9.84 -1.20
C ASN A 66 -0.97 8.43 -0.63
N ASP A 67 0.18 7.77 -0.71
CA ASP A 67 0.22 6.32 -0.62
C ASP A 67 0.52 5.80 0.80
N VAL A 68 0.98 6.66 1.72
CA VAL A 68 1.23 6.28 3.12
C VAL A 68 -0.02 5.75 3.82
N ALA A 69 -1.20 6.23 3.42
CA ALA A 69 -2.45 5.80 4.01
C ALA A 69 -2.70 4.30 3.83
N ASN A 70 -2.16 3.71 2.76
CA ASN A 70 -2.24 2.28 2.50
C ASN A 70 -1.29 1.47 3.40
N ASN A 71 -0.16 2.06 3.80
CA ASN A 71 0.90 1.38 4.56
C ASN A 71 0.56 1.28 6.05
N VAL A 72 0.15 2.40 6.65
CA VAL A 72 -0.09 2.50 8.10
C VAL A 72 -1.56 2.71 8.48
N GLY A 73 -2.44 2.97 7.51
CA GLY A 73 -3.88 3.15 7.72
C GLY A 73 -4.52 1.99 8.48
N PRO A 74 -4.28 0.72 8.13
CA PRO A 74 -4.82 -0.42 8.88
C PRO A 74 -4.36 -0.44 10.34
N ALA A 75 -3.09 -0.08 10.62
CA ALA A 75 -2.54 -0.09 11.97
C ALA A 75 -3.07 1.07 12.85
N VAL A 76 -3.28 2.24 12.25
CA VAL A 76 -3.92 3.38 12.92
C VAL A 76 -5.42 3.12 13.11
N GLY A 77 -6.11 2.63 12.07
CA GLY A 77 -7.53 2.32 12.07
C GLY A 77 -7.92 1.23 13.08
N SER A 78 -7.08 0.22 13.28
CA SER A 78 -7.26 -0.81 14.31
C SER A 78 -6.87 -0.36 15.73
N GLY A 79 -6.39 0.88 15.89
CA GLY A 79 -5.90 1.43 17.15
C GLY A 79 -4.60 0.79 17.68
N ALA A 80 -3.77 0.22 16.81
CA ALA A 80 -2.48 -0.35 17.18
C ALA A 80 -1.37 0.72 17.26
N LEU A 81 -1.44 1.75 16.42
CA LEU A 81 -0.53 2.90 16.39
C LEU A 81 -1.32 4.21 16.58
N SER A 82 -0.71 5.20 17.23
CA SER A 82 -1.18 6.58 17.14
C SER A 82 -0.80 7.18 15.79
N LEU A 83 -1.49 8.23 15.36
CA LEU A 83 -1.23 8.88 14.07
C LEU A 83 0.19 9.45 14.01
N GLY A 84 0.64 10.18 15.04
CA GLY A 84 2.01 10.68 15.11
C GLY A 84 3.09 9.58 15.07
N ALA A 85 2.88 8.46 15.78
CA ALA A 85 3.83 7.34 15.75
C ALA A 85 3.86 6.65 14.38
N ALA A 86 2.70 6.52 13.74
CA ALA A 86 2.60 5.96 12.39
C ALA A 86 3.32 6.82 11.35
N VAL A 87 3.21 8.15 11.44
CA VAL A 87 3.91 9.10 10.56
C VAL A 87 5.42 8.98 10.67
N ILE A 88 5.96 8.97 11.90
CA ILE A 88 7.42 8.86 12.13
C ILE A 88 7.94 7.51 11.63
N LEU A 89 7.23 6.43 11.97
CA LEU A 89 7.59 5.08 11.56
C LEU A 89 7.59 4.96 10.03
N ALA A 90 6.52 5.41 9.37
CA ALA A 90 6.41 5.32 7.92
C ALA A 90 7.47 6.17 7.22
N ALA A 91 7.75 7.39 7.68
CA ALA A 91 8.80 8.24 7.10
C ALA A 91 10.19 7.57 7.12
N ILE A 92 10.56 6.97 8.24
CA ILE A 92 11.87 6.30 8.39
C ILE A 92 11.94 5.09 7.47
N PHE A 93 10.92 4.22 7.51
CA PHE A 93 10.96 2.98 6.75
C PHE A 93 10.78 3.20 5.25
N GLU A 94 9.96 4.15 4.80
CA GLU A 94 9.84 4.52 3.38
C GLU A 94 11.15 5.10 2.84
N ALA A 95 11.77 6.04 3.57
CA ALA A 95 13.06 6.59 3.17
C ALA A 95 14.15 5.50 3.14
N ALA A 96 14.18 4.61 4.13
CA ALA A 96 15.10 3.48 4.15
C ALA A 96 14.85 2.51 2.98
N GLY A 97 13.58 2.19 2.69
CA GLY A 97 13.17 1.36 1.57
C GLY A 97 13.64 1.91 0.24
N ALA A 98 13.39 3.20 0.03
CA ALA A 98 13.81 3.93 -1.15
C ALA A 98 15.33 3.84 -1.37
N LEU A 99 16.14 4.19 -0.35
CA LEU A 99 17.60 4.22 -0.47
C LEU A 99 18.24 2.84 -0.59
N ILE A 100 17.72 1.85 0.15
CA ILE A 100 18.34 0.53 0.26
C ILE A 100 17.95 -0.35 -0.93
N ALA A 101 16.66 -0.38 -1.27
CA ALA A 101 16.09 -1.38 -2.17
C ALA A 101 15.40 -0.81 -3.43
N GLY A 102 15.36 0.50 -3.62
CA GLY A 102 14.62 1.09 -4.75
C GLY A 102 15.25 0.99 -6.14
N GLY A 103 16.54 0.65 -6.23
CA GLY A 103 17.30 0.72 -7.48
C GLY A 103 16.78 -0.18 -8.61
N ASP A 104 16.24 -1.36 -8.29
CA ASP A 104 15.79 -2.32 -9.30
C ASP A 104 14.57 -1.80 -10.09
N VAL A 105 13.56 -1.28 -9.38
CA VAL A 105 12.35 -0.72 -10.00
C VAL A 105 12.65 0.62 -10.70
N VAL A 106 13.54 1.45 -10.13
CA VAL A 106 14.02 2.68 -10.77
C VAL A 106 14.64 2.37 -12.13
N SER A 107 15.41 1.29 -12.23
CA SER A 107 16.06 0.87 -13.48
C SER A 107 15.02 0.49 -14.56
N THR A 108 13.97 -0.22 -14.18
CA THR A 108 12.86 -0.57 -15.08
C THR A 108 12.11 0.68 -15.59
N ILE A 109 11.83 1.66 -14.73
CA ILE A 109 11.12 2.89 -15.16
C ILE A 109 12.04 3.78 -16.02
N LYS A 110 13.33 3.86 -15.68
CA LYS A 110 14.33 4.68 -16.38
C LYS A 110 14.48 4.31 -17.86
N GLY A 111 14.52 3.01 -18.18
CA GLY A 111 14.84 2.57 -19.55
C GLY A 111 14.17 1.28 -20.00
N GLY A 112 13.29 0.68 -19.20
CA GLY A 112 12.59 -0.55 -19.57
C GLY A 112 11.27 -0.32 -20.32
N ILE A 113 10.65 0.85 -20.21
CA ILE A 113 9.32 1.10 -20.79
C ILE A 113 9.41 1.54 -22.25
N ILE A 114 10.45 2.31 -22.59
CA ILE A 114 10.67 2.85 -23.92
C ILE A 114 12.11 2.61 -24.34
N ASP A 115 12.32 2.40 -25.64
CA ASP A 115 13.64 2.29 -26.25
C ASP A 115 14.10 3.69 -26.73
N PRO A 116 15.03 4.33 -26.03
CA PRO A 116 15.48 5.66 -26.40
C PRO A 116 16.41 5.68 -27.62
N THR A 117 16.88 4.52 -28.11
CA THR A 117 17.73 4.44 -29.31
C THR A 117 16.95 4.72 -30.59
N THR A 118 15.62 4.66 -30.55
CA THR A 118 14.76 4.98 -31.70
C THR A 118 14.47 6.48 -31.84
N LEU A 119 15.02 7.34 -30.97
CA LEU A 119 14.83 8.78 -31.02
C LEU A 119 15.97 9.44 -31.82
N ASP A 120 15.59 10.26 -32.81
CA ASP A 120 16.54 10.98 -33.64
C ASP A 120 17.26 12.12 -32.89
N ASP A 121 16.56 12.80 -31.96
CA ASP A 121 17.14 13.85 -31.10
C ASP A 121 17.29 13.35 -29.66
N PRO A 122 18.53 13.20 -29.17
CA PRO A 122 18.84 12.96 -27.76
C PRO A 122 18.11 13.86 -26.75
N ARG A 123 17.82 15.11 -27.12
CA ARG A 123 17.10 16.07 -26.27
C ARG A 123 15.61 15.74 -26.17
N ALA A 124 15.04 15.07 -27.17
CA ALA A 124 13.65 14.61 -27.11
C ALA A 124 13.43 13.63 -25.96
N PHE A 125 14.43 12.79 -25.64
CA PHE A 125 14.37 11.90 -24.48
C PHE A 125 14.31 12.65 -23.15
N VAL A 126 15.06 13.75 -23.04
CA VAL A 126 15.03 14.61 -21.86
C VAL A 126 13.66 15.29 -21.72
N TRP A 127 13.10 15.80 -22.82
CA TRP A 127 11.78 16.43 -22.82
C TRP A 127 10.65 15.46 -22.50
N LEU A 128 10.65 14.25 -23.08
CA LEU A 128 9.60 13.27 -22.82
C LEU A 128 9.63 12.79 -21.37
N MET A 129 10.80 12.57 -20.78
CA MET A 129 10.91 12.16 -19.37
C MET A 129 10.46 13.29 -18.43
N THR A 130 10.78 14.53 -18.77
CA THR A 130 10.32 15.72 -18.02
C THR A 130 8.80 15.85 -18.11
N ALA A 131 8.22 15.66 -19.30
CA ALA A 131 6.78 15.69 -19.54
C ALA A 131 6.06 14.57 -18.76
N ALA A 132 6.60 13.35 -18.78
CA ALA A 132 6.06 12.21 -18.05
C ALA A 132 6.05 12.46 -16.53
N LEU A 133 7.15 12.98 -15.99
CA LEU A 133 7.28 13.29 -14.56
C LEU A 133 6.31 14.40 -14.14
N LEU A 134 6.18 15.46 -14.93
CA LEU A 134 5.23 16.54 -14.68
C LEU A 134 3.77 16.07 -14.79
N ALA A 135 3.44 15.29 -15.83
CA ALA A 135 2.11 14.71 -16.00
C ALA A 135 1.74 13.81 -14.82
N GLY A 136 2.64 12.92 -14.41
CA GLY A 136 2.45 12.06 -13.24
C GLY A 136 2.15 12.89 -11.98
N ALA A 137 2.94 13.94 -11.76
CA ALA A 137 2.79 14.79 -10.58
C ALA A 137 1.47 15.58 -10.58
N LEU A 138 1.09 16.17 -11.72
CA LEU A 138 -0.15 16.93 -11.87
C LEU A 138 -1.38 16.03 -11.75
N TRP A 139 -1.36 14.84 -12.38
CA TRP A 139 -2.47 13.88 -12.31
C TRP A 139 -2.68 13.42 -10.87
N LEU A 140 -1.60 13.08 -10.19
CA LEU A 140 -1.65 12.65 -8.79
C LEU A 140 -2.21 13.75 -7.90
N ASN A 141 -1.73 14.99 -8.04
CA ASN A 141 -2.23 16.10 -7.24
C ASN A 141 -3.73 16.33 -7.47
N LEU A 142 -4.17 16.30 -8.73
CA LEU A 142 -5.58 16.41 -9.09
C LEU A 142 -6.42 15.29 -8.47
N ALA A 143 -5.94 14.05 -8.56
CA ALA A 143 -6.63 12.90 -8.00
C ALA A 143 -6.73 12.96 -6.46
N THR A 144 -5.65 13.40 -5.78
CA THR A 144 -5.67 13.66 -4.33
C THR A 144 -6.71 14.71 -3.97
N TRP A 145 -6.75 15.81 -4.74
CA TRP A 145 -7.69 16.90 -4.52
C TRP A 145 -9.15 16.45 -4.72
N MET A 146 -9.40 15.58 -5.69
CA MET A 146 -10.70 14.94 -5.90
C MET A 146 -11.02 13.84 -4.87
N GLY A 147 -10.08 13.48 -3.99
CA GLY A 147 -10.23 12.38 -3.02
C GLY A 147 -10.29 10.99 -3.66
N ALA A 148 -9.83 10.84 -4.90
CA ALA A 148 -9.82 9.58 -5.62
C ALA A 148 -8.53 8.79 -5.31
N PRO A 149 -8.62 7.54 -4.82
CA PRO A 149 -7.45 6.70 -4.65
C PRO A 149 -6.96 6.25 -6.03
N VAL A 150 -5.91 6.90 -6.52
CA VAL A 150 -5.23 6.54 -7.76
C VAL A 150 -3.89 5.89 -7.44
N SER A 151 -3.30 5.24 -8.44
CA SER A 151 -1.97 4.67 -8.29
C SER A 151 -0.93 5.57 -8.96
N THR A 152 0.07 5.92 -8.17
CA THR A 152 1.28 6.62 -8.59
C THR A 152 2.01 5.88 -9.71
N THR A 153 2.17 4.57 -9.56
CA THR A 153 2.82 3.69 -10.55
C THR A 153 2.10 3.68 -11.90
N HIS A 154 0.77 3.51 -11.91
CA HIS A 154 -0.01 3.60 -13.16
C HIS A 154 0.13 4.97 -13.83
N SER A 155 0.16 6.05 -13.02
CA SER A 155 0.26 7.42 -13.51
C SER A 155 1.58 7.65 -14.24
N ILE A 156 2.72 7.27 -13.64
CA ILE A 156 4.02 7.49 -14.26
C ILE A 156 4.29 6.56 -15.44
N VAL A 157 3.91 5.28 -15.35
CA VAL A 157 4.09 4.33 -16.48
C VAL A 157 3.26 4.79 -17.67
N GLY A 158 2.01 5.22 -17.44
CA GLY A 158 1.19 5.85 -18.48
C GLY A 158 1.82 7.13 -19.03
N GLY A 159 2.38 7.98 -18.17
CA GLY A 159 3.06 9.22 -18.58
C GLY A 159 4.29 8.96 -19.46
N VAL A 160 5.16 8.03 -19.08
CA VAL A 160 6.36 7.65 -19.86
C VAL A 160 5.95 7.03 -21.20
N LEU A 161 4.96 6.12 -21.19
CA LEU A 161 4.44 5.49 -22.41
C LEU A 161 3.83 6.54 -23.36
N GLY A 162 2.96 7.41 -22.84
CA GLY A 162 2.28 8.45 -23.63
C GLY A 162 3.22 9.49 -24.22
N ALA A 163 4.15 10.03 -23.42
CA ALA A 163 5.17 10.96 -23.91
C ALA A 163 6.15 10.28 -24.87
N GLY A 164 6.52 9.02 -24.61
CA GLY A 164 7.34 8.20 -25.50
C GLY A 164 6.70 8.06 -26.88
N ILE A 165 5.45 7.62 -26.93
CA ILE A 165 4.69 7.50 -28.18
C ILE A 165 4.59 8.83 -28.91
N ALA A 166 4.33 9.93 -28.20
CA ALA A 166 4.27 11.25 -28.80
C ALA A 166 5.62 11.67 -29.43
N ALA A 167 6.73 11.21 -28.86
CA ALA A 167 8.08 11.50 -29.34
C ALA A 167 8.51 10.62 -30.52
N GLY A 168 8.26 9.30 -30.46
CA GLY A 168 8.83 8.32 -31.39
C GLY A 168 7.84 7.34 -32.03
N GLY A 169 6.53 7.56 -31.89
CA GLY A 169 5.50 6.67 -32.42
C GLY A 169 5.30 5.39 -31.59
N TRP A 170 4.52 4.45 -32.10
CA TRP A 170 4.12 3.25 -31.34
C TRP A 170 5.26 2.24 -31.15
N GLN A 171 6.32 2.36 -31.97
CA GLN A 171 7.47 1.47 -32.01
C GLN A 171 8.48 1.74 -30.89
N ILE A 172 8.46 2.95 -30.31
CA ILE A 172 9.35 3.31 -29.19
C ILE A 172 9.04 2.54 -27.91
N ALA A 173 7.81 2.03 -27.77
CA ALA A 173 7.39 1.31 -26.57
C ALA A 173 7.89 -0.13 -26.59
N ASP A 174 8.54 -0.57 -25.51
CA ASP A 174 8.86 -1.98 -25.32
C ASP A 174 7.59 -2.71 -24.85
N TRP A 175 6.85 -3.26 -25.81
CA TRP A 175 5.60 -3.99 -25.55
C TRP A 175 5.80 -5.26 -24.74
N ALA A 176 7.00 -5.86 -24.75
CA ALA A 176 7.29 -7.04 -23.95
C ALA A 176 7.44 -6.67 -22.47
N VAL A 177 8.15 -5.58 -22.16
CA VAL A 177 8.24 -5.05 -20.80
C VAL A 177 6.89 -4.50 -20.34
N MET A 178 6.19 -3.75 -21.19
CA MET A 178 4.85 -3.25 -20.87
C MET A 178 3.87 -4.41 -20.58
N GLY A 179 3.94 -5.50 -21.33
CA GLY A 179 3.17 -6.72 -21.06
C GLY A 179 3.47 -7.33 -19.69
N LYS A 180 4.75 -7.40 -19.28
CA LYS A 180 5.15 -7.87 -17.93
C LYS A 180 4.63 -6.94 -16.84
N ILE A 181 4.72 -5.62 -17.03
CA ILE A 181 4.19 -4.62 -16.10
C ILE A 181 2.68 -4.77 -15.95
N ALA A 182 1.93 -4.84 -17.06
CA ALA A 182 0.48 -5.03 -17.05
C ALA A 182 0.07 -6.34 -16.37
N ALA A 183 0.78 -7.45 -16.64
CA ALA A 183 0.56 -8.71 -15.95
C ALA A 183 0.79 -8.58 -14.43
N SER A 184 1.85 -7.88 -14.01
CA SER A 184 2.14 -7.63 -12.60
C SER A 184 1.01 -6.87 -11.89
N TRP A 185 0.33 -5.95 -12.58
CA TRP A 185 -0.77 -5.16 -12.02
C TRP A 185 -2.01 -6.01 -11.74
N VAL A 186 -2.21 -7.08 -12.50
CA VAL A 186 -3.29 -8.05 -12.30
C VAL A 186 -2.90 -9.12 -11.26
N ILE A 187 -1.67 -9.64 -11.35
CA ILE A 187 -1.20 -10.74 -10.50
C ILE A 187 -1.00 -10.26 -9.05
N SER A 188 -0.46 -9.06 -8.84
CA SER A 188 -0.08 -8.62 -7.50
C SER A 188 -1.27 -8.43 -6.53
N PRO A 189 -2.43 -7.85 -6.92
CA PRO A 189 -3.61 -7.81 -6.05
C PRO A 189 -4.16 -9.20 -5.71
N VAL A 190 -4.14 -10.12 -6.68
CA VAL A 190 -4.59 -11.50 -6.47
C VAL A 190 -3.67 -12.21 -5.49
N LEU A 191 -2.35 -12.10 -5.68
CA LEU A 191 -1.35 -12.67 -4.77
C LEU A 191 -1.49 -12.08 -3.36
N GLY A 192 -1.67 -10.76 -3.24
CA GLY A 192 -1.94 -10.09 -1.98
C GLY A 192 -3.22 -10.59 -1.29
N GLY A 193 -4.28 -10.85 -2.05
CA GLY A 193 -5.51 -11.47 -1.53
C GLY A 193 -5.30 -12.90 -1.06
N MET A 194 -4.63 -13.72 -1.87
CA MET A 194 -4.35 -15.12 -1.55
C MET A 194 -3.48 -15.25 -0.29
N LEU A 195 -2.40 -14.48 -0.19
CA LEU A 195 -1.52 -14.49 0.98
C LEU A 195 -2.23 -13.98 2.24
N ALA A 196 -3.05 -12.92 2.13
CA ALA A 196 -3.81 -12.41 3.28
C ALA A 196 -4.84 -13.43 3.79
N ALA A 197 -5.54 -14.13 2.87
CA ALA A 197 -6.42 -15.23 3.20
C ALA A 197 -5.63 -16.38 3.84
N LEU A 198 -4.49 -16.78 3.28
CA LEU A 198 -3.65 -17.84 3.83
C LEU A 198 -3.20 -17.53 5.27
N PHE A 199 -2.72 -16.32 5.53
CA PHE A 199 -2.32 -15.91 6.89
C PHE A 199 -3.50 -15.91 7.85
N LEU A 200 -4.66 -15.41 7.43
CA LEU A 200 -5.85 -15.42 8.28
C LEU A 200 -6.32 -16.84 8.56
N PHE A 201 -6.29 -17.73 7.58
CA PHE A 201 -6.61 -19.14 7.75
C PHE A 201 -5.66 -19.82 8.74
N ALA A 202 -4.36 -19.58 8.59
CA ALA A 202 -3.34 -20.10 9.50
C ALA A 202 -3.59 -19.62 10.94
N ILE A 203 -3.83 -18.31 11.15
CA ILE A 203 -4.10 -17.75 12.48
C ILE A 203 -5.43 -18.29 13.06
N ASN A 204 -6.47 -18.44 12.23
CA ASN A 204 -7.73 -19.03 12.67
C ASN A 204 -7.50 -20.45 13.21
N LYS A 205 -6.78 -21.28 12.44
CA LYS A 205 -6.52 -22.68 12.78
C LYS A 205 -5.57 -22.85 13.98
N THR A 206 -4.53 -22.03 14.09
CA THR A 206 -3.52 -22.16 15.15
C THR A 206 -3.92 -21.47 16.44
N VAL A 207 -4.65 -20.35 16.38
CA VAL A 207 -4.97 -19.51 17.54
C VAL A 207 -6.47 -19.42 17.80
N LEU A 208 -7.28 -18.96 16.84
CA LEU A 208 -8.66 -18.54 17.13
C LEU A 208 -9.67 -19.69 17.27
N TYR A 209 -9.38 -20.87 16.76
CA TYR A 209 -10.21 -22.08 16.92
C TYR A 209 -9.77 -22.97 18.10
N ARG A 210 -8.83 -22.52 18.92
CA ARG A 210 -8.39 -23.24 20.12
C ARG A 210 -9.27 -22.86 21.31
N GLN A 211 -9.49 -23.81 22.23
CA GLN A 211 -10.22 -23.55 23.49
C GLN A 211 -9.52 -22.49 24.34
N ASN A 212 -8.19 -22.50 24.39
CA ASN A 212 -7.37 -21.52 25.10
C ASN A 212 -6.70 -20.55 24.11
N LEU A 213 -7.44 -19.53 23.68
CA LEU A 213 -7.06 -18.55 22.67
C LEU A 213 -5.82 -17.73 23.09
N VAL A 214 -5.84 -17.14 24.29
CA VAL A 214 -4.75 -16.27 24.77
C VAL A 214 -3.46 -17.06 25.00
N SER A 215 -3.56 -18.28 25.52
CA SER A 215 -2.41 -19.18 25.67
C SER A 215 -1.82 -19.57 24.30
N SER A 216 -2.67 -19.86 23.31
CA SER A 216 -2.23 -20.17 21.95
C SER A 216 -1.53 -18.97 21.30
N ALA A 217 -2.11 -17.77 21.44
CA ALA A 217 -1.50 -16.53 20.96
C ALA A 217 -0.17 -16.22 21.67
N ARG A 218 -0.07 -16.51 22.97
CA ARG A 218 1.16 -16.32 23.76
C ARG A 218 2.35 -17.10 23.20
N THR A 219 2.11 -18.30 22.69
CA THR A 219 3.15 -19.14 22.07
C THR A 219 3.37 -18.77 20.61
N PHE A 220 2.30 -18.47 19.87
CA PHE A 220 2.36 -18.22 18.44
C PHE A 220 2.99 -16.87 18.07
N VAL A 221 2.62 -15.78 18.77
CA VAL A 221 3.05 -14.41 18.43
C VAL A 221 4.58 -14.22 18.48
N PRO A 222 5.32 -14.72 19.50
CA PRO A 222 6.78 -14.60 19.51
C PRO A 222 7.47 -15.25 18.32
N TRP A 223 7.01 -16.45 17.91
CA TRP A 223 7.53 -17.13 16.71
C TRP A 223 7.24 -16.33 15.44
N LEU A 224 6.01 -15.81 15.32
CA LEU A 224 5.60 -15.00 14.18
C LEU A 224 6.51 -13.77 13.99
N VAL A 225 6.72 -12.99 15.06
CA VAL A 225 7.55 -11.77 14.99
C VAL A 225 9.04 -12.12 14.78
N SER A 226 9.51 -13.24 15.35
CA SER A 226 10.87 -13.73 15.14
C SER A 226 11.12 -14.10 13.67
N ILE A 227 10.20 -14.81 13.02
CA ILE A 227 10.30 -15.15 11.59
C ILE A 227 10.28 -13.88 10.72
N MET A 228 9.42 -12.91 11.07
CA MET A 228 9.40 -11.61 10.37
C MET A 228 10.74 -10.87 10.50
N ALA A 229 11.31 -10.84 11.70
CA ALA A 229 12.62 -10.22 11.94
C ALA A 229 13.72 -10.95 11.18
N TRP A 230 13.73 -12.28 11.17
CA TRP A 230 14.69 -13.08 10.41
C TRP A 230 14.65 -12.74 8.92
N ALA A 231 13.46 -12.81 8.30
CA ALA A 231 13.28 -12.55 6.89
C ALA A 231 13.69 -11.11 6.53
N PHE A 232 13.28 -10.12 7.33
CA PHE A 232 13.58 -8.73 7.06
C PHE A 232 15.06 -8.37 7.27
N THR A 233 15.69 -8.84 8.33
CA THR A 233 17.13 -8.64 8.55
C THR A 233 17.94 -9.29 7.43
N THR A 234 17.61 -10.53 7.06
CA THR A 234 18.28 -11.22 5.93
C THR A 234 18.15 -10.39 4.65
N TYR A 235 16.94 -9.90 4.37
CA TYR A 235 16.69 -9.05 3.20
C TYR A 235 17.51 -7.75 3.23
N LEU A 236 17.56 -7.04 4.36
CA LEU A 236 18.37 -5.81 4.51
C LEU A 236 19.86 -6.06 4.34
N MET A 237 20.36 -7.19 4.83
CA MET A 237 21.76 -7.59 4.64
C MET A 237 22.07 -7.83 3.15
N VAL A 238 21.20 -8.54 2.44
CA VAL A 238 21.39 -8.87 1.02
C VAL A 238 21.26 -7.65 0.10
N LYS A 239 20.30 -6.75 0.35
CA LYS A 239 20.04 -5.59 -0.53
C LYS A 239 20.82 -4.34 -0.13
N GLY A 240 20.98 -4.08 1.16
CA GLY A 240 21.65 -2.89 1.69
C GLY A 240 23.13 -3.12 1.93
N VAL A 241 23.45 -4.02 2.85
CA VAL A 241 24.82 -4.19 3.33
C VAL A 241 25.74 -4.77 2.27
N LYS A 242 25.22 -5.58 1.33
CA LYS A 242 25.98 -6.10 0.19
C LYS A 242 26.68 -5.01 -0.65
N LYS A 243 26.17 -3.77 -0.63
CA LYS A 243 26.78 -2.61 -1.31
C LYS A 243 28.06 -2.10 -0.62
N ILE A 244 28.24 -2.44 0.66
CA ILE A 244 29.34 -1.95 1.52
C ILE A 244 30.30 -3.11 1.87
N VAL A 245 29.75 -4.28 2.20
CA VAL A 245 30.50 -5.49 2.57
C VAL A 245 29.96 -6.66 1.76
N LYS A 246 30.84 -7.51 1.22
CA LYS A 246 30.40 -8.75 0.56
C LYS A 246 29.81 -9.68 1.62
N VAL A 247 28.49 -9.81 1.63
CA VAL A 247 27.74 -10.72 2.50
C VAL A 247 26.96 -11.67 1.60
N ASP A 248 27.19 -12.97 1.77
CA ASP A 248 26.42 -13.99 1.07
C ASP A 248 25.05 -14.20 1.74
N ILE A 249 24.10 -14.80 1.03
CA ILE A 249 22.75 -15.07 1.54
C ILE A 249 22.78 -15.96 2.79
N VAL A 250 23.76 -16.86 2.89
CA VAL A 250 23.96 -17.72 4.06
C VAL A 250 24.37 -16.89 5.27
N ASP A 251 25.39 -16.04 5.14
CA ASP A 251 25.86 -15.17 6.23
C ASP A 251 24.78 -14.16 6.66
N ALA A 252 24.08 -13.57 5.68
CA ALA A 252 22.94 -12.69 5.91
C ALA A 252 21.84 -13.40 6.71
N SER A 253 21.54 -14.66 6.36
CA SER A 253 20.55 -15.49 7.04
C SER A 253 20.97 -15.85 8.46
N LEU A 254 22.26 -16.15 8.70
CA LEU A 254 22.80 -16.45 10.03
C LEU A 254 22.74 -15.23 10.96
N ILE A 255 23.11 -14.05 10.46
CA ILE A 255 22.96 -12.78 11.20
C ILE A 255 21.48 -12.52 11.50
N GLY A 256 20.62 -12.71 10.49
CA GLY A 256 19.17 -12.63 10.67
C GLY A 256 18.67 -13.59 11.75
N LEU A 257 19.18 -14.82 11.81
CA LEU A 257 18.77 -15.82 12.78
C LEU A 257 19.17 -15.41 14.21
N ALA A 258 20.36 -14.82 14.38
CA ALA A 258 20.78 -14.27 15.67
C ALA A 258 19.86 -13.12 16.13
N VAL A 259 19.51 -12.20 15.24
CA VAL A 259 18.53 -11.13 15.51
C VAL A 259 17.16 -11.73 15.84
N ALA A 260 16.72 -12.73 15.08
CA ALA A 260 15.45 -13.41 15.28
C ALA A 260 15.37 -14.12 16.63
N ALA A 261 16.46 -14.73 17.10
CA ALA A 261 16.55 -15.32 18.43
C ALA A 261 16.40 -14.26 19.53
N ALA A 262 17.11 -13.13 19.41
CA ALA A 262 16.99 -12.02 20.36
C ALA A 262 15.55 -11.46 20.40
N VAL A 263 14.95 -11.24 19.23
CA VAL A 263 13.55 -10.81 19.09
C VAL A 263 12.59 -11.84 19.67
N PHE A 264 12.83 -13.14 19.49
CA PHE A 264 12.01 -14.20 20.06
C PHE A 264 11.96 -14.13 21.59
N PHE A 265 13.12 -14.03 22.25
CA PHE A 265 13.17 -13.94 23.71
C PHE A 265 12.54 -12.65 24.25
N ALA A 266 12.78 -11.52 23.58
CA ALA A 266 12.15 -10.24 23.93
C ALA A 266 10.61 -10.33 23.80
N MET A 267 10.11 -10.82 22.66
CA MET A 267 8.68 -10.96 22.41
C MET A 267 8.03 -12.00 23.32
N ARG A 268 8.69 -13.12 23.58
CA ARG A 268 8.21 -14.14 24.53
C ARG A 268 8.00 -13.52 25.91
N THR A 269 8.93 -12.68 26.35
CA THR A 269 8.84 -12.00 27.65
C THR A 269 7.69 -10.99 27.67
N LEU A 270 7.61 -10.10 26.68
CA LEU A 270 6.58 -9.05 26.60
C LEU A 270 5.16 -9.63 26.46
N VAL A 271 4.99 -10.62 25.57
CA VAL A 271 3.71 -11.27 25.30
C VAL A 271 3.28 -12.11 26.50
N SER A 272 4.21 -12.84 27.14
CA SER A 272 3.89 -13.63 28.35
C SER A 272 3.42 -12.75 29.51
N ARG A 273 4.10 -11.62 29.75
CA ARG A 273 3.71 -10.67 30.80
C ARG A 273 2.32 -10.09 30.56
N ARG A 274 2.01 -9.71 29.31
CA ARG A 274 0.68 -9.19 28.95
C ARG A 274 -0.40 -10.26 28.98
N ALA A 275 -0.11 -11.47 28.51
CA ALA A 275 -1.08 -12.56 28.46
C ALA A 275 -1.50 -13.06 29.85
N ALA A 276 -0.64 -12.93 30.87
CA ALA A 276 -0.92 -13.37 32.23
C ALA A 276 -2.11 -12.66 32.89
N THR A 277 -2.42 -11.43 32.47
CA THR A 277 -3.51 -10.62 33.02
C THR A 277 -4.73 -10.55 32.10
N MET A 278 -4.77 -11.34 31.04
CA MET A 278 -5.83 -11.30 30.02
C MET A 278 -6.84 -12.41 30.21
N GLU A 279 -8.12 -12.07 30.10
CA GLU A 279 -9.18 -13.07 29.96
C GLU A 279 -9.04 -13.82 28.63
N ASN A 280 -9.43 -15.09 28.63
CA ASN A 280 -9.36 -15.94 27.46
C ASN A 280 -10.44 -15.57 26.42
N SER A 281 -10.20 -14.51 25.66
CA SER A 281 -11.13 -13.94 24.69
C SER A 281 -10.46 -13.57 23.37
N THR A 282 -11.27 -13.36 22.33
CA THR A 282 -10.79 -12.85 21.04
C THR A 282 -10.17 -11.46 21.16
N ASP A 283 -10.64 -10.64 22.10
CA ASP A 283 -10.14 -9.29 22.36
C ASP A 283 -8.75 -9.32 23.01
N GLY A 284 -8.50 -10.31 23.88
CA GLY A 284 -7.18 -10.60 24.43
C GLY A 284 -6.18 -10.93 23.31
N VAL A 285 -6.54 -11.85 22.40
CA VAL A 285 -5.72 -12.17 21.22
C VAL A 285 -5.47 -10.94 20.36
N ASN A 286 -6.53 -10.18 20.08
CA ASN A 286 -6.44 -8.95 19.28
C ASN A 286 -5.39 -7.98 19.88
N THR A 287 -5.36 -7.85 21.21
CA THR A 287 -4.39 -7.00 21.92
C THR A 287 -2.96 -7.51 21.76
N LEU A 288 -2.72 -8.83 21.79
CA LEU A 288 -1.40 -9.43 21.58
C LEU A 288 -0.87 -9.23 20.15
N PHE A 289 -1.75 -9.04 19.17
CA PHE A 289 -1.38 -8.76 17.77
C PHE A 289 -0.95 -7.31 17.50
N THR A 290 -0.94 -6.44 18.52
CA THR A 290 -0.51 -5.04 18.36
C THR A 290 0.92 -4.92 17.84
N TRP A 291 1.87 -5.67 18.41
CA TRP A 291 3.28 -5.64 17.97
C TRP A 291 3.50 -6.25 16.58
N PRO A 292 2.97 -7.45 16.27
CA PRO A 292 3.01 -7.99 14.91
C PRO A 292 2.52 -7.00 13.85
N LEU A 293 1.41 -6.31 14.11
CA LEU A 293 0.85 -5.32 13.19
C LEU A 293 1.77 -4.11 13.02
N ILE A 294 2.38 -3.60 14.09
CA ILE A 294 3.38 -2.52 14.00
C ILE A 294 4.56 -2.96 13.12
N CYS A 295 5.08 -4.16 13.31
CA CYS A 295 6.18 -4.70 12.51
C CYS A 295 5.76 -4.89 11.04
N ALA A 296 4.55 -5.37 10.77
CA ALA A 296 4.01 -5.53 9.43
C ALA A 296 3.82 -4.17 8.72
N ALA A 297 3.35 -3.15 9.45
CA ALA A 297 3.21 -1.80 8.92
C ALA A 297 4.59 -1.17 8.58
N ALA A 298 5.60 -1.38 9.43
CA ALA A 298 6.97 -0.95 9.15
C ALA A 298 7.54 -1.64 7.91
N LEU A 299 7.34 -2.96 7.79
CA LEU A 299 7.76 -3.74 6.63
C LEU A 299 7.05 -3.28 5.35
N LEU A 300 5.75 -2.99 5.43
CA LEU A 300 4.97 -2.46 4.31
C LEU A 300 5.45 -1.07 3.89
N SER A 301 5.68 -0.15 4.84
CA SER A 301 6.27 1.16 4.56
C SER A 301 7.64 1.03 3.88
N PHE A 302 8.48 0.10 4.33
CA PHE A 302 9.75 -0.17 3.66
C PHE A 302 9.56 -0.66 2.23
N ALA A 303 8.71 -1.67 2.04
CA ALA A 303 8.43 -2.25 0.74
C ALA A 303 7.88 -1.19 -0.23
N HIS A 304 6.98 -0.36 0.27
CA HIS A 304 6.38 0.75 -0.47
C HIS A 304 7.42 1.77 -0.90
N GLY A 305 8.28 2.25 0.01
CA GLY A 305 9.36 3.17 -0.34
C GLY A 305 10.32 2.60 -1.40
N ALA A 306 10.61 1.29 -1.34
CA ALA A 306 11.44 0.62 -2.35
C ALA A 306 10.78 0.58 -3.73
N ASN A 307 9.47 0.34 -3.80
CA ASN A 307 8.76 0.28 -5.08
C ASN A 307 8.47 1.67 -5.67
N ASP A 308 7.95 2.57 -4.84
CA ASP A 308 7.30 3.80 -5.32
C ASP A 308 8.28 4.96 -5.48
N VAL A 309 9.48 4.91 -4.90
CA VAL A 309 10.53 5.89 -5.19
C VAL A 309 10.85 5.94 -6.69
N ALA A 310 10.75 4.79 -7.37
CA ALA A 310 10.97 4.67 -8.80
C ALA A 310 10.06 5.59 -9.62
N ASN A 311 8.85 5.89 -9.11
CA ASN A 311 7.87 6.69 -9.83
C ASN A 311 8.29 8.17 -9.96
N ALA A 312 9.11 8.66 -9.04
CA ALA A 312 9.72 10.00 -9.13
C ALA A 312 11.15 9.93 -9.70
N ILE A 313 11.92 8.93 -9.28
CA ILE A 313 13.36 8.87 -9.48
C ILE A 313 13.76 8.18 -10.77
N GLY A 314 12.93 7.28 -11.33
CA GLY A 314 13.16 6.67 -12.64
C GLY A 314 13.34 7.71 -13.74
N PRO A 315 12.35 8.59 -13.97
CA PRO A 315 12.46 9.66 -14.98
C PRO A 315 13.57 10.67 -14.65
N LEU A 316 13.73 11.04 -13.37
CA LEU A 316 14.77 12.00 -12.98
C LEU A 316 16.19 11.43 -13.22
N ALA A 317 16.41 10.15 -12.92
CA ALA A 317 17.66 9.46 -13.20
C ALA A 317 17.90 9.34 -14.72
N ALA A 318 16.85 9.07 -15.50
CA ALA A 318 16.93 9.05 -16.96
C ALA A 318 17.38 10.41 -17.52
N ILE A 319 16.79 11.50 -17.03
CA ILE A 319 17.14 12.88 -17.41
C ILE A 319 18.59 13.21 -17.02
N ASN A 320 18.99 12.89 -15.79
CA ASN A 320 20.36 13.11 -15.33
C ASN A 320 21.38 12.42 -16.25
N ASP A 321 21.14 11.14 -16.55
CA ASP A 321 22.11 10.34 -17.31
C ASP A 321 22.19 10.79 -18.76
N ALA A 322 21.05 11.13 -19.37
CA ALA A 322 21.02 11.71 -20.70
C ALA A 322 21.78 13.06 -20.76
N ILE A 323 21.63 13.92 -19.75
CA ILE A 323 22.35 15.19 -19.70
C ILE A 323 23.86 14.99 -19.50
N GLN A 324 24.27 14.11 -18.57
CA GLN A 324 25.68 13.86 -18.31
C GLN A 324 26.40 13.19 -19.48
N ALA A 325 25.71 12.36 -20.25
CA ALA A 325 26.27 11.73 -21.44
C ALA A 325 26.21 12.61 -22.70
N GLY A 326 25.95 13.92 -22.56
CA GLY A 326 25.86 14.84 -23.70
C GLY A 326 24.69 14.56 -24.64
N GLY A 327 23.61 13.99 -24.10
CA GLY A 327 22.43 13.50 -24.83
C GLY A 327 22.43 11.97 -25.02
N GLY A 328 23.59 11.31 -24.95
CA GLY A 328 23.66 9.85 -25.15
C GLY A 328 22.85 9.06 -24.12
N VAL A 329 22.28 7.93 -24.54
CA VAL A 329 21.57 7.03 -23.62
C VAL A 329 22.59 6.12 -22.95
N VAL A 330 22.71 6.23 -21.62
CA VAL A 330 23.48 5.27 -20.82
C VAL A 330 22.52 4.30 -20.13
N THR A 331 22.35 3.12 -20.72
CA THR A 331 21.46 2.06 -20.21
C THR A 331 21.97 1.41 -18.91
N SER A 332 23.27 1.59 -18.58
CA SER A 332 23.94 0.83 -17.52
C SER A 332 24.59 1.70 -16.43
N ALA A 333 24.22 2.98 -16.30
CA ALA A 333 24.72 3.83 -15.22
C ALA A 333 23.97 3.56 -13.91
N SER A 334 24.73 3.36 -12.84
CA SER A 334 24.24 3.34 -11.47
C SER A 334 23.52 4.64 -11.12
N ILE A 335 22.35 4.56 -10.50
CA ILE A 335 21.56 5.75 -10.12
C ILE A 335 22.34 6.59 -9.10
N PRO A 336 22.57 7.90 -9.35
CA PRO A 336 23.31 8.74 -8.42
C PRO A 336 22.62 8.86 -7.06
N LEU A 337 23.41 8.87 -5.98
CA LEU A 337 22.88 8.93 -4.62
C LEU A 337 22.03 10.18 -4.37
N TRP A 338 22.39 11.33 -4.95
CA TRP A 338 21.62 12.56 -4.79
C TRP A 338 20.20 12.45 -5.37
N VAL A 339 20.03 11.74 -6.50
CA VAL A 339 18.72 11.49 -7.13
C VAL A 339 17.88 10.61 -6.22
N MET A 340 18.48 9.56 -5.63
CA MET A 340 17.81 8.71 -4.64
C MET A 340 17.43 9.48 -3.37
N LEU A 341 18.28 10.41 -2.90
CA LEU A 341 18.02 11.25 -1.73
C LEU A 341 16.84 12.20 -1.97
N VAL A 342 16.72 12.80 -3.16
CA VAL A 342 15.56 13.61 -3.54
C VAL A 342 14.26 12.80 -3.37
N GLY A 343 14.26 11.54 -3.83
CA GLY A 343 13.12 10.65 -3.72
C GLY A 343 12.81 10.27 -2.27
N ALA A 344 13.80 9.78 -1.54
CA ALA A 344 13.63 9.34 -0.15
C ALA A 344 13.17 10.47 0.78
N LEU A 345 13.78 11.65 0.67
CA LEU A 345 13.40 12.82 1.45
C LEU A 345 12.05 13.38 0.99
N GLY A 346 11.77 13.41 -0.32
CA GLY A 346 10.49 13.87 -0.84
C GLY A 346 9.31 13.03 -0.36
N LEU A 347 9.46 11.70 -0.37
CA LEU A 347 8.49 10.76 0.21
C LEU A 347 8.26 11.08 1.70
N ALA A 348 9.33 11.14 2.50
CA ALA A 348 9.24 11.42 3.93
C ALA A 348 8.60 12.79 4.23
N VAL A 349 8.97 13.84 3.48
CA VAL A 349 8.42 15.20 3.64
C VAL A 349 6.94 15.22 3.25
N GLY A 350 6.56 14.66 2.10
CA GLY A 350 5.17 14.60 1.66
C GLY A 350 4.28 13.85 2.63
N LEU A 351 4.79 12.73 3.14
CA LEU A 351 4.15 11.92 4.16
C LEU A 351 3.95 12.69 5.47
N MET A 352 4.99 13.34 5.99
CA MET A 352 4.90 14.08 7.25
C MET A 352 3.95 15.28 7.16
N LEU A 353 3.94 15.98 6.02
CA LEU A 353 3.15 17.19 5.84
C LEU A 353 1.67 16.86 5.51
N PHE A 354 1.43 15.98 4.54
CA PHE A 354 0.10 15.80 3.94
C PHE A 354 -0.53 14.43 4.21
N GLY A 355 0.29 13.41 4.50
CA GLY A 355 -0.17 12.05 4.84
C GLY A 355 -1.18 11.92 6.00
N PRO A 356 -1.10 12.70 7.10
CA PRO A 356 -1.95 12.49 8.29
C PRO A 356 -3.46 12.57 8.01
N ARG A 357 -3.88 13.43 7.07
CA ARG A 357 -5.30 13.56 6.68
C ARG A 357 -5.80 12.30 5.96
N LEU A 358 -5.00 11.75 5.04
CA LEU A 358 -5.37 10.55 4.29
C LEU A 358 -5.31 9.30 5.18
N ILE A 359 -4.29 9.17 6.03
CA ILE A 359 -4.18 8.05 7.00
C ILE A 359 -5.43 7.99 7.88
N LYS A 360 -5.92 9.13 8.37
CA LYS A 360 -7.14 9.19 9.18
C LYS A 360 -8.38 8.79 8.37
N THR A 361 -8.47 9.23 7.13
CA THR A 361 -9.60 8.95 6.24
C THR A 361 -9.66 7.47 5.89
N VAL A 362 -8.59 6.90 5.34
CA VAL A 362 -8.48 5.48 4.99
C VAL A 362 -8.59 4.59 6.24
N GLY A 363 -7.90 4.98 7.31
CA GLY A 363 -8.03 4.31 8.60
C GLY A 363 -9.48 4.23 9.08
N SER A 364 -10.25 5.32 8.92
CA SER A 364 -11.68 5.36 9.28
C SER A 364 -12.57 4.48 8.40
N GLU A 365 -12.31 4.39 7.09
CA GLU A 365 -13.03 3.48 6.19
C GLU A 365 -12.76 2.01 6.55
N ILE A 366 -11.61 1.74 7.17
CA ILE A 366 -11.10 0.42 7.54
C ILE A 366 -11.31 0.10 9.05
N THR A 367 -11.83 1.03 9.86
CA THR A 367 -11.95 0.92 11.34
C THR A 367 -12.68 -0.32 11.86
N GLU A 368 -13.43 -1.05 11.03
CA GLU A 368 -14.05 -2.33 11.39
C GLU A 368 -13.07 -3.53 11.36
N LEU A 369 -11.79 -3.31 11.05
CA LEU A 369 -10.77 -4.35 11.05
C LEU A 369 -10.12 -4.57 12.43
N ASP A 370 -10.24 -5.79 12.94
CA ASP A 370 -9.45 -6.30 14.05
C ASP A 370 -7.95 -6.33 13.68
N LYS A 371 -7.06 -6.16 14.66
CA LYS A 371 -5.59 -6.09 14.48
C LYS A 371 -5.04 -7.35 13.82
N THR A 372 -5.60 -8.51 14.11
CA THR A 372 -5.22 -9.77 13.43
C THR A 372 -5.47 -9.71 11.93
N ARG A 373 -6.57 -9.08 11.49
CA ARG A 373 -6.92 -8.93 10.07
C ARG A 373 -6.07 -7.86 9.41
N ALA A 374 -5.94 -6.70 10.07
CA ALA A 374 -5.04 -5.64 9.63
C ALA A 374 -3.61 -6.16 9.47
N PHE A 375 -3.15 -7.05 10.37
CA PHE A 375 -1.86 -7.71 10.28
C PHE A 375 -1.74 -8.58 9.03
N CYS A 376 -2.73 -9.43 8.74
CA CYS A 376 -2.71 -10.28 7.56
C CYS A 376 -2.65 -9.45 6.27
N ILE A 377 -3.41 -8.36 6.20
CA ILE A 377 -3.44 -7.46 5.04
C ILE A 377 -2.09 -6.75 4.89
N ALA A 378 -1.58 -6.15 5.96
CA ALA A 378 -0.32 -5.41 5.92
C ALA A 378 0.87 -6.31 5.57
N LEU A 379 0.98 -7.49 6.21
CA LEU A 379 2.07 -8.43 5.93
C LEU A 379 1.98 -8.98 4.51
N SER A 380 0.78 -9.36 4.06
CA SER A 380 0.57 -9.83 2.69
C SER A 380 0.96 -8.79 1.65
N ALA A 381 0.53 -7.54 1.86
CA ALA A 381 0.88 -6.46 0.97
C ALA A 381 2.39 -6.20 0.97
N ALA A 382 3.03 -6.21 2.14
CA ALA A 382 4.47 -6.01 2.24
C ALA A 382 5.25 -7.09 1.48
N LEU A 383 4.91 -8.37 1.67
CA LEU A 383 5.56 -9.48 0.98
C LEU A 383 5.36 -9.40 -0.54
N THR A 384 4.14 -9.11 -0.98
CA THR A 384 3.83 -8.99 -2.40
C THR A 384 4.61 -7.85 -3.05
N VAL A 385 4.68 -6.68 -2.40
CA VAL A 385 5.45 -5.53 -2.90
C VAL A 385 6.95 -5.85 -2.90
N ILE A 386 7.50 -6.45 -1.83
CA ILE A 386 8.92 -6.84 -1.80
C ILE A 386 9.26 -7.79 -2.95
N LEU A 387 8.43 -8.81 -3.19
CA LEU A 387 8.66 -9.76 -4.30
C LEU A 387 8.61 -9.06 -5.65
N ALA A 388 7.64 -8.16 -5.87
CA ALA A 388 7.57 -7.38 -7.10
C ALA A 388 8.78 -6.47 -7.29
N SER A 389 9.20 -5.75 -6.24
CA SER A 389 10.38 -4.87 -6.28
C SER A 389 11.67 -5.65 -6.55
N GLN A 390 11.82 -6.86 -6.00
CA GLN A 390 12.96 -7.73 -6.30
C GLN A 390 13.02 -8.17 -7.77
N LEU A 391 11.86 -8.31 -8.42
CA LEU A 391 11.75 -8.59 -9.84
C LEU A 391 11.86 -7.33 -10.71
N GLY A 392 12.08 -6.15 -10.10
CA GLY A 392 12.10 -4.86 -10.79
C GLY A 392 10.75 -4.48 -11.38
N LEU A 393 9.64 -5.09 -10.93
CA LEU A 393 8.30 -4.86 -11.47
C LEU A 393 7.63 -3.69 -10.75
N PRO A 394 7.33 -2.58 -11.44
CA PRO A 394 6.59 -1.47 -10.86
C PRO A 394 5.13 -1.87 -10.61
N VAL A 395 4.75 -2.06 -9.35
CA VAL A 395 3.39 -2.46 -8.93
C VAL A 395 2.64 -1.36 -8.18
N SER A 396 1.34 -1.57 -7.93
CA SER A 396 0.49 -0.67 -7.14
C SER A 396 0.24 -1.23 -5.74
N SER A 397 0.87 -0.65 -4.72
CA SER A 397 0.66 -1.00 -3.31
C SER A 397 -0.81 -0.86 -2.88
N THR A 398 -1.50 0.18 -3.37
CA THR A 398 -2.93 0.44 -3.15
C THR A 398 -3.78 -0.76 -3.58
N HIS A 399 -3.56 -1.28 -4.79
CA HIS A 399 -4.33 -2.41 -5.30
C HIS A 399 -3.99 -3.72 -4.58
N ILE A 400 -2.72 -3.91 -4.20
CA ILE A 400 -2.29 -5.07 -3.41
C ILE A 400 -2.97 -5.09 -2.05
N ALA A 401 -2.97 -3.96 -1.33
CA ALA A 401 -3.60 -3.85 -0.02
C ALA A 401 -5.12 -4.08 -0.12
N ILE A 402 -5.77 -3.49 -1.13
CA ILE A 402 -7.18 -3.74 -1.43
C ILE A 402 -7.41 -5.24 -1.71
N GLY A 403 -6.57 -5.88 -2.54
CA GLY A 403 -6.59 -7.33 -2.78
C GLY A 403 -6.53 -8.13 -1.49
N GLY A 404 -5.65 -7.74 -0.55
CA GLY A 404 -5.58 -8.31 0.80
C GLY A 404 -6.88 -8.18 1.60
N VAL A 405 -7.53 -7.02 1.55
CA VAL A 405 -8.85 -6.80 2.18
C VAL A 405 -9.89 -7.75 1.60
N PHE A 406 -9.93 -7.90 0.26
CA PHE A 406 -10.81 -8.84 -0.43
C PHE A 406 -10.53 -10.29 -0.01
N GLY A 407 -9.26 -10.72 0.02
CA GLY A 407 -8.89 -12.07 0.43
C GLY A 407 -9.32 -12.41 1.86
N VAL A 408 -9.11 -11.49 2.80
CA VAL A 408 -9.61 -11.61 4.18
C VAL A 408 -11.15 -11.65 4.22
N GLY A 409 -11.82 -10.83 3.42
CA GLY A 409 -13.28 -10.79 3.31
C GLY A 409 -13.87 -12.11 2.82
N PHE A 410 -13.40 -12.59 1.67
CA PHE A 410 -13.88 -13.84 1.05
C PHE A 410 -13.60 -15.06 1.91
N LEU A 411 -12.43 -15.17 2.53
CA LEU A 411 -12.17 -16.28 3.44
C LEU A 411 -13.14 -16.29 4.62
N ARG A 412 -13.47 -15.10 5.16
CA ARG A 412 -14.40 -15.00 6.28
C ARG A 412 -15.82 -15.40 5.88
N GLU A 413 -16.25 -15.01 4.69
CA GLU A 413 -17.52 -15.44 4.10
C GLU A 413 -17.56 -16.97 3.97
N TYR A 414 -16.50 -17.56 3.38
CA TYR A 414 -16.36 -19.00 3.23
C TYR A 414 -16.38 -19.75 4.58
N LEU A 415 -15.57 -19.33 5.55
CA LEU A 415 -15.48 -19.98 6.87
C LEU A 415 -16.75 -19.77 7.73
N LYS A 416 -17.51 -18.70 7.48
CA LYS A 416 -18.80 -18.48 8.16
C LYS A 416 -19.95 -19.27 7.59
N SER A 417 -19.73 -19.99 6.48
CA SER A 417 -20.76 -20.78 5.80
C SER A 417 -21.38 -21.93 6.63
N ASN A 418 -21.14 -21.99 7.95
CA ASN A 418 -21.98 -22.69 8.94
C ASN A 418 -23.36 -22.02 9.15
N TYR A 419 -23.92 -21.35 8.13
CA TYR A 419 -25.29 -20.84 8.11
C TYR A 419 -26.27 -21.93 8.52
N ALA A 420 -26.08 -23.16 8.01
CA ALA A 420 -26.90 -24.32 8.30
C ALA A 420 -26.96 -24.64 9.80
N THR A 421 -25.83 -24.59 10.52
CA THR A 421 -25.79 -24.90 11.96
C THR A 421 -26.47 -23.81 12.80
N GLN A 422 -26.36 -22.54 12.41
CA GLN A 422 -27.04 -21.46 13.13
C GLN A 422 -28.55 -21.45 12.86
N LEU A 423 -28.95 -21.69 11.62
CA LEU A 423 -30.34 -21.87 11.22
C LEU A 423 -30.97 -23.05 11.98
N HIS A 424 -30.29 -24.19 12.05
CA HIS A 424 -30.76 -25.35 12.83
C HIS A 424 -30.90 -25.05 14.32
N LYS A 425 -29.94 -24.36 14.94
CA LYS A 425 -30.07 -23.96 16.36
C LYS A 425 -31.23 -23.00 16.61
N ILE A 426 -31.58 -22.14 15.65
CA ILE A 426 -32.76 -21.27 15.75
C ILE A 426 -34.04 -22.11 15.64
N ILE A 427 -34.08 -23.09 14.74
CA ILE A 427 -35.22 -24.00 14.60
C ILE A 427 -35.41 -24.83 15.88
N GLU A 428 -34.36 -25.49 16.38
CA GLU A 428 -34.42 -26.35 17.57
C GLU A 428 -34.80 -25.61 18.86
N ALA A 429 -34.56 -24.29 18.92
CA ALA A 429 -34.91 -23.47 20.08
C ALA A 429 -36.41 -23.08 20.16
N HIS A 430 -37.21 -23.42 19.15
CA HIS A 430 -38.63 -23.11 19.09
C HIS A 430 -39.50 -24.36 19.18
N ASP A 431 -40.73 -24.19 19.66
CA ASP A 431 -41.74 -25.26 19.72
C ASP A 431 -42.14 -25.73 18.30
N PRO A 432 -42.66 -26.97 18.14
CA PRO A 432 -42.94 -27.56 16.83
C PRO A 432 -43.82 -26.69 15.91
N VAL A 433 -44.78 -25.95 16.47
CA VAL A 433 -45.67 -25.04 15.74
C VAL A 433 -44.91 -23.83 15.18
N ASP A 434 -43.95 -23.29 15.92
CA ASP A 434 -43.14 -22.17 15.48
C ASP A 434 -42.02 -22.60 14.53
N GLN A 435 -41.53 -23.84 14.66
CA GLN A 435 -40.59 -24.44 13.71
C GLN A 435 -41.16 -24.49 12.28
N GLU A 436 -42.42 -24.93 12.12
CA GLU A 436 -43.08 -24.96 10.81
C GLU A 436 -43.26 -23.56 10.21
N ARG A 437 -43.52 -22.55 11.05
CA ARG A 437 -43.65 -21.15 10.61
C ARG A 437 -42.31 -20.51 10.27
N LEU A 438 -41.23 -20.93 10.94
CA LEU A 438 -39.87 -20.43 10.72
C LEU A 438 -39.20 -21.04 9.49
N LYS A 439 -39.45 -22.33 9.19
CA LYS A 439 -38.82 -23.05 8.07
C LYS A 439 -38.85 -22.28 6.74
N PRO A 440 -40.00 -21.80 6.24
CA PRO A 440 -40.07 -21.07 4.97
C PRO A 440 -39.21 -19.80 4.99
N PHE A 441 -39.28 -19.03 6.09
CA PHE A 441 -38.48 -17.83 6.25
C PHE A 441 -36.97 -18.15 6.27
N LEU A 442 -36.55 -19.21 6.95
CA LEU A 442 -35.14 -19.58 7.07
C LEU A 442 -34.60 -20.20 5.78
N ASP A 443 -35.42 -20.93 5.02
CA ASP A 443 -35.08 -21.44 3.68
C ASP A 443 -34.98 -20.29 2.65
N ASP A 444 -35.94 -19.36 2.66
CA ASP A 444 -35.87 -18.13 1.86
C ASP A 444 -34.63 -17.31 2.25
N PHE A 445 -34.37 -17.16 3.55
CA PHE A 445 -33.22 -16.44 4.07
C PHE A 445 -31.89 -17.13 3.70
N ARG A 446 -31.86 -18.46 3.59
CA ARG A 446 -30.69 -19.24 3.17
C ARG A 446 -30.38 -19.07 1.69
N ASN A 447 -31.41 -18.96 0.85
CA ASN A 447 -31.27 -18.90 -0.60
C ASN A 447 -31.30 -17.47 -1.18
N ALA A 448 -31.61 -16.46 -0.36
CA ALA A 448 -31.68 -15.06 -0.73
C ALA A 448 -30.29 -14.44 -0.99
N THR A 449 -30.24 -13.46 -1.89
CA THR A 449 -29.09 -12.59 -2.06
C THR A 449 -28.95 -11.61 -0.88
N LEU A 450 -27.78 -10.98 -0.74
CA LEU A 450 -27.49 -10.05 0.37
C LEU A 450 -28.48 -8.90 0.54
N GLU A 451 -28.87 -8.30 -0.57
CA GLU A 451 -29.83 -7.18 -0.60
C GLU A 451 -31.23 -7.66 -0.16
N GLU A 452 -31.57 -8.90 -0.51
CA GLU A 452 -32.83 -9.55 -0.14
C GLU A 452 -32.85 -9.95 1.35
N MET A 453 -31.74 -10.42 1.93
CA MET A 453 -31.64 -10.79 3.35
C MET A 453 -32.00 -9.62 4.29
N GLU A 454 -31.56 -8.40 3.99
CA GLU A 454 -31.97 -7.21 4.76
C GLU A 454 -33.47 -6.94 4.65
N SER A 455 -34.02 -7.09 3.45
CA SER A 455 -35.44 -6.91 3.19
C SER A 455 -36.29 -7.94 3.95
N LEU A 456 -35.83 -9.19 3.99
CA LEU A 456 -36.46 -10.30 4.71
C LEU A 456 -36.47 -10.04 6.21
N LEU A 457 -35.35 -9.60 6.80
CA LEU A 457 -35.29 -9.26 8.24
C LEU A 457 -36.13 -8.02 8.59
N LYS A 458 -36.23 -7.03 7.70
CA LYS A 458 -37.17 -5.90 7.85
C LYS A 458 -38.63 -6.36 7.81
N ARG A 459 -38.98 -7.28 6.90
CA ARG A 459 -40.32 -7.89 6.81
C ARG A 459 -40.65 -8.72 8.05
N ALA A 460 -39.74 -9.59 8.50
CA ALA A 460 -39.87 -10.37 9.73
C ALA A 460 -40.05 -9.48 10.97
N LYS A 461 -39.40 -8.30 11.00
CA LYS A 461 -39.60 -7.33 12.08
C LYS A 461 -41.02 -6.75 12.11
N LYS A 462 -41.61 -6.50 10.93
CA LYS A 462 -42.99 -5.96 10.79
C LYS A 462 -44.04 -7.04 11.05
N LYS A 463 -43.78 -8.29 10.66
CA LYS A 463 -44.72 -9.41 10.76
C LYS A 463 -44.35 -10.42 11.85
N LYS A 464 -44.24 -9.96 13.11
CA LYS A 464 -43.82 -10.81 14.24
C LYS A 464 -44.71 -12.04 14.49
N GLN A 465 -45.99 -11.97 14.14
CA GLN A 465 -46.93 -13.09 14.27
C GLN A 465 -46.76 -14.16 13.19
N GLN A 466 -46.20 -13.81 12.02
CA GLN A 466 -45.96 -14.75 10.91
C GLN A 466 -44.55 -15.33 10.94
N VAL A 467 -43.58 -14.59 11.48
CA VAL A 467 -42.20 -15.05 11.65
C VAL A 467 -41.80 -14.86 13.12
N PRO A 468 -41.89 -15.92 13.96
CA PRO A 468 -41.69 -15.85 15.41
C PRO A 468 -40.20 -15.71 15.79
N LEU A 469 -39.49 -14.70 15.28
CA LEU A 469 -38.10 -14.44 15.66
C LEU A 469 -38.01 -13.44 16.83
N SER A 470 -37.24 -13.79 17.86
CA SER A 470 -36.90 -12.86 18.94
C SER A 470 -36.07 -11.67 18.44
N LYS A 471 -35.92 -10.63 19.27
CA LYS A 471 -35.05 -9.48 18.97
C LYS A 471 -33.57 -9.90 18.95
N SER A 472 -33.19 -10.86 19.79
CA SER A 472 -31.84 -11.43 19.87
C SER A 472 -31.49 -12.18 18.59
N GLU A 473 -32.39 -13.04 18.10
CA GLU A 473 -32.18 -13.84 16.89
C GLU A 473 -32.18 -12.99 15.63
N ARG A 474 -33.07 -11.99 15.53
CA ARG A 474 -32.99 -11.00 14.44
C ARG A 474 -31.67 -10.25 14.46
N LYS A 475 -31.14 -9.90 15.64
CA LYS A 475 -29.82 -9.28 15.76
C LYS A 475 -28.70 -10.24 15.36
N ARG A 476 -28.85 -11.53 15.66
CA ARG A 476 -27.92 -12.61 15.30
C ARG A 476 -27.92 -12.87 13.78
N LEU A 477 -29.08 -13.10 13.17
CA LEU A 477 -29.25 -13.21 11.71
C LEU A 477 -28.81 -11.93 10.98
N LYS A 478 -29.09 -10.76 11.57
CA LYS A 478 -28.59 -9.48 11.05
C LYS A 478 -27.07 -9.40 11.11
N LYS A 479 -26.45 -9.90 12.18
CA LYS A 479 -25.00 -9.94 12.31
C LYS A 479 -24.39 -10.85 11.24
N ILE A 480 -25.04 -11.97 10.93
CA ILE A 480 -24.59 -12.91 9.91
C ILE A 480 -24.44 -12.23 8.53
N TYR A 481 -25.48 -11.57 8.00
CA TYR A 481 -25.38 -10.93 6.67
C TYR A 481 -24.62 -9.60 6.68
N LYS A 482 -24.69 -8.82 7.78
CA LYS A 482 -23.96 -7.55 7.90
C LYS A 482 -22.45 -7.77 8.06
N GLU A 483 -22.02 -9.01 8.26
CA GLU A 483 -20.62 -9.44 8.29
C GLU A 483 -20.08 -9.90 6.93
N GLU A 484 -20.84 -9.74 5.83
CA GLU A 484 -20.34 -9.91 4.46
C GLU A 484 -19.64 -8.62 4.00
N MET A 485 -18.35 -8.52 4.31
CA MET A 485 -17.56 -7.28 4.24
C MET A 485 -16.69 -7.21 2.99
N VAL A 486 -17.35 -7.26 1.85
CA VAL A 486 -16.68 -6.91 0.61
C VAL A 486 -17.53 -5.88 -0.11
N LYS A 487 -17.28 -4.60 0.17
CA LYS A 487 -17.87 -3.51 -0.61
C LYS A 487 -17.34 -3.63 -2.03
N ARG A 488 -18.14 -4.18 -2.94
CA ARG A 488 -17.80 -4.37 -4.37
C ARG A 488 -17.40 -3.07 -5.06
N SER A 489 -17.75 -1.91 -4.48
CA SER A 489 -17.27 -0.58 -4.86
C SER A 489 -15.74 -0.42 -4.84
N HIS A 490 -14.99 -1.24 -4.10
CA HIS A 490 -13.52 -1.20 -4.15
C HIS A 490 -12.95 -1.89 -5.40
N LEU A 491 -13.64 -2.90 -5.97
CA LEU A 491 -13.24 -3.51 -7.25
C LEU A 491 -13.41 -2.51 -8.40
N THR A 492 -14.53 -1.79 -8.40
CA THR A 492 -14.79 -0.76 -9.41
C THR A 492 -13.78 0.38 -9.34
N ARG A 493 -13.27 0.71 -8.15
CA ARG A 493 -12.17 1.68 -7.97
C ARG A 493 -10.85 1.18 -8.56
N ILE A 494 -10.49 -0.10 -8.38
CA ILE A 494 -9.28 -0.69 -9.01
C ILE A 494 -9.39 -0.65 -10.54
N ALA A 495 -10.52 -1.09 -11.09
CA ALA A 495 -10.75 -1.09 -12.53
C ALA A 495 -10.76 0.34 -13.12
N ALA A 496 -11.38 1.30 -12.41
CA ALA A 496 -11.38 2.70 -12.81
C ALA A 496 -9.96 3.29 -12.83
N ALA A 497 -9.08 2.92 -11.89
CA ALA A 497 -7.68 3.33 -11.93
C ALA A 497 -6.99 2.87 -13.22
N TRP A 498 -7.19 1.62 -13.66
CA TRP A 498 -6.58 1.14 -14.91
C TRP A 498 -7.14 1.82 -16.17
N ILE A 499 -8.47 1.99 -16.22
CA ILE A 499 -9.16 2.51 -17.40
C ILE A 499 -8.99 4.03 -17.54
N ILE A 500 -8.87 4.75 -16.41
CA ILE A 500 -8.85 6.21 -16.40
C ILE A 500 -7.43 6.73 -16.19
N THR A 501 -6.70 6.24 -15.18
CA THR A 501 -5.41 6.86 -14.79
C THR A 501 -4.34 6.68 -15.86
N VAL A 502 -4.18 5.47 -16.40
CA VAL A 502 -3.13 5.21 -17.41
C VAL A 502 -3.37 6.02 -18.69
N PRO A 503 -4.57 6.03 -19.30
CA PRO A 503 -4.78 6.83 -20.51
C PRO A 503 -4.78 8.33 -20.23
N ALA A 504 -5.33 8.79 -19.11
CA ALA A 504 -5.35 10.21 -18.79
C ALA A 504 -3.94 10.77 -18.55
N SER A 505 -3.09 10.05 -17.81
CA SER A 505 -1.70 10.47 -17.60
C SER A 505 -0.89 10.39 -18.90
N ALA A 506 -1.13 9.38 -19.75
CA ALA A 506 -0.50 9.25 -21.05
C ALA A 506 -0.84 10.42 -21.99
N LEU A 507 -2.13 10.77 -22.11
CA LEU A 507 -2.58 11.89 -22.93
C LEU A 507 -2.05 13.23 -22.43
N MET A 508 -2.05 13.43 -21.11
CA MET A 508 -1.50 14.64 -20.52
C MET A 508 0.02 14.73 -20.74
N ALA A 509 0.75 13.62 -20.61
CA ALA A 509 2.19 13.59 -20.89
C ALA A 509 2.51 13.84 -22.36
N ALA A 510 1.72 13.28 -23.29
CA ALA A 510 1.85 13.56 -24.72
C ALA A 510 1.64 15.05 -25.02
N PHE A 511 0.61 15.67 -24.45
CA PHE A 511 0.36 17.11 -24.59
C PHE A 511 1.52 17.95 -24.05
N LEU A 512 1.98 17.65 -22.82
CA LEU A 512 3.10 18.35 -22.20
C LEU A 512 4.40 18.17 -22.98
N PHE A 513 4.63 17.00 -23.58
CA PHE A 513 5.79 16.76 -24.44
C PHE A 513 5.79 17.71 -25.64
N PHE A 514 4.67 17.80 -26.38
CA PHE A 514 4.57 18.72 -27.51
C PHE A 514 4.68 20.19 -27.10
N ALA A 515 4.12 20.57 -25.95
CA ALA A 515 4.28 21.92 -25.40
C ALA A 515 5.75 22.24 -25.07
N LEU A 516 6.45 21.33 -24.38
CA LEU A 516 7.87 21.51 -24.06
C LEU A 516 8.74 21.54 -25.32
N ARG A 517 8.49 20.64 -26.28
CA ARG A 517 9.18 20.65 -27.58
C ARG A 517 8.97 21.97 -28.31
N GLY A 518 7.75 22.50 -28.35
CA GLY A 518 7.45 23.78 -29.00
C GLY A 518 8.05 25.01 -28.31
N MET A 519 8.39 24.91 -27.01
CA MET A 519 9.07 25.98 -26.27
C MET A 519 10.60 25.91 -26.34
N MET A 520 11.16 24.73 -26.66
CA MET A 520 12.60 24.45 -26.60
C MET A 520 13.25 24.22 -27.98
N VAL A 521 12.44 24.15 -29.04
CA VAL A 521 12.85 24.27 -30.46
C VAL A 521 12.71 25.72 -30.87
#